data_AF-A0A1X7TDX9-F1
#
_entry.id   AF-A0A1X7TDX9-F1
#
_cell.length_a   1.000
_cell.length_b   1.000
_cell.length_c   1.000
_cell.angle_alpha   90.00
_cell.angle_beta   90.00
_cell.angle_gamma   90.00
#
_symmetry.space_group_name_H-M   'P 1'
#
loop_
_entity.id
_entity.type
_entity.pdbx_description
1 polymer ?
#
loop_
_entity_poly.entity_id
_entity_poly.type
_entity_poly.pdbx_seq_one_letter_code
_entity_poly.pdbx_strand_id
1 'polypeptide(L)'
;PVLSFNSSTATSSVVPSANFKPWSFKIVGDNIDFNVTPRYMRVDKQTESRHYFHSYALRDRISISSLPPVRPQLCFQSPSVRAESLLPTPSDDDAIITNLKVLFGRILCENPSFFEKCFEDLVPSHIIHRRSSEMSLKSDIIPLGIILKNENKTKDMIDIIMEHHKYVPRLEKTETQRVPGTCETEEVSNPVLHQIMFGGDHLTKVRAMSAIKQRVNTDTPVDRCEGIIPVIEDWHMKLTLFEVI
;
A
#
# COMPACT_ATOMS: atom_id res chain seq x y z
N PRO A 1 24.61 -16.94 -7.36
CA PRO A 1 25.04 -15.89 -6.41
C PRO A 1 24.05 -15.82 -5.24
N VAL A 2 24.31 -16.67 -4.25
CA VAL A 2 23.54 -16.82 -3.02
C VAL A 2 23.97 -15.70 -2.08
N LEU A 3 23.07 -14.80 -1.69
CA LEU A 3 23.33 -13.91 -0.58
C LEU A 3 23.14 -14.69 0.71
N SER A 4 24.24 -15.24 1.22
CA SER A 4 24.37 -15.75 2.57
C SER A 4 24.24 -14.57 3.55
N PHE A 5 23.19 -14.56 4.37
CA PHE A 5 23.17 -13.77 5.58
C PHE A 5 24.19 -14.37 6.55
N ASN A 6 25.34 -13.71 6.69
CA ASN A 6 26.31 -14.05 7.71
C ASN A 6 25.67 -13.86 9.09
N SER A 7 25.42 -14.96 9.76
CA SER A 7 25.17 -15.03 11.20
C SER A 7 26.49 -14.74 11.93
N SER A 8 26.86 -13.47 12.05
CA SER A 8 27.87 -13.03 13.01
C SER A 8 27.14 -12.55 14.25
N THR A 9 27.16 -13.38 15.28
CA THR A 9 26.88 -13.06 16.68
C THR A 9 27.74 -11.87 17.10
N ALA A 10 27.16 -10.68 17.05
CA ALA A 10 27.61 -9.53 17.79
C ALA A 10 26.40 -9.05 18.60
N THR A 11 26.35 -9.47 19.87
CA THR A 11 25.57 -8.84 20.92
C THR A 11 26.09 -7.41 21.10
N SER A 12 25.68 -6.52 20.20
CA SER A 12 25.67 -5.09 20.42
C SER A 12 24.21 -4.71 20.53
N SER A 13 23.76 -4.52 21.77
CA SER A 13 22.51 -3.84 22.08
C SER A 13 22.64 -2.39 21.63
N VAL A 14 22.55 -2.17 20.32
CA VAL A 14 22.34 -0.85 19.76
C VAL A 14 20.89 -0.54 20.03
N VAL A 15 20.64 0.12 21.16
CA VAL A 15 19.40 0.85 21.39
C VAL A 15 19.21 1.73 20.16
N PRO A 16 18.15 1.56 19.35
CA PRO A 16 17.92 2.42 18.21
C PRO A 16 17.87 3.84 18.74
N SER A 17 18.72 4.73 18.21
CA SER A 17 18.61 6.15 18.54
C SER A 17 17.16 6.57 18.31
N ALA A 18 16.63 7.46 19.16
CA ALA A 18 15.24 7.94 19.12
C ALA A 18 14.81 8.58 17.77
N ASN A 19 15.69 8.58 16.77
CA ASN A 19 15.53 9.13 15.43
C ASN A 19 15.58 8.07 14.30
N PHE A 20 15.54 6.76 14.58
CA PHE A 20 15.40 5.76 13.51
C PHE A 20 13.99 5.85 12.91
N LYS A 21 13.85 6.61 11.82
CA LYS A 21 12.61 6.68 11.03
C LYS A 21 12.73 5.65 9.89
N PRO A 22 12.09 4.47 9.99
CA PRO A 22 12.16 3.48 8.92
C PRO A 22 11.62 4.10 7.63
N TRP A 23 12.20 3.70 6.49
CA TRP A 23 11.60 4.03 5.20
C TRP A 23 10.18 3.47 5.17
N SER A 24 9.24 4.33 4.75
CA SER A 24 7.85 3.94 4.56
C SER A 24 7.72 3.12 3.29
N PHE A 25 6.85 2.12 3.33
CA PHE A 25 6.54 1.26 2.21
C PHE A 25 5.08 0.84 2.30
N LYS A 26 4.55 0.39 1.17
CA LYS A 26 3.21 -0.21 1.08
C LYS A 26 3.29 -1.60 0.50
N ILE A 27 2.36 -2.45 0.91
CA ILE A 27 2.17 -3.78 0.32
C ILE A 27 0.99 -3.66 -0.63
N VAL A 28 1.11 -4.25 -1.82
CA VAL A 28 -0.01 -4.34 -2.76
C VAL A 28 -0.17 -5.80 -3.17
N GLY A 29 -1.41 -6.28 -3.22
CA GLY A 29 -1.69 -7.63 -3.66
C GLY A 29 -3.10 -7.78 -4.23
N ASP A 30 -3.29 -8.87 -4.97
CA ASP A 30 -4.55 -9.25 -5.60
C ASP A 30 -4.59 -10.76 -5.86
N ASN A 31 -5.73 -11.27 -6.31
CA ASN A 31 -5.91 -12.68 -6.63
C ASN A 31 -5.15 -13.09 -7.89
N ILE A 32 -4.66 -14.32 -7.85
CA ILE A 32 -4.26 -15.09 -9.02
C ILE A 32 -5.16 -16.31 -9.09
N ASP A 33 -6.08 -16.27 -10.04
CA ASP A 33 -7.03 -17.33 -10.31
C ASP A 33 -6.67 -18.06 -11.61
N PHE A 34 -6.59 -19.38 -11.55
CA PHE A 34 -6.37 -20.20 -12.74
C PHE A 34 -7.01 -21.57 -12.63
N ASN A 35 -7.35 -22.13 -13.79
CA ASN A 35 -7.96 -23.45 -13.90
C ASN A 35 -6.93 -24.46 -14.39
N VAL A 36 -6.78 -25.56 -13.65
CA VAL A 36 -6.00 -26.71 -14.09
C VAL A 36 -6.95 -27.71 -14.71
N THR A 37 -6.96 -27.76 -16.04
CA THR A 37 -7.81 -28.69 -16.80
C THR A 37 -7.04 -29.98 -17.09
N PRO A 38 -7.57 -31.17 -16.72
CA PRO A 38 -6.93 -32.43 -17.06
C PRO A 38 -7.03 -32.70 -18.56
N ARG A 39 -6.01 -33.35 -19.15
CA ARG A 39 -6.00 -33.74 -20.58
C ARG A 39 -7.23 -34.56 -20.97
N TYR A 40 -7.69 -35.43 -20.08
CA TYR A 40 -8.92 -36.21 -20.22
C TYR A 40 -9.77 -36.01 -18.98
N MET A 41 -10.91 -35.32 -19.12
CA MET A 41 -11.87 -35.17 -18.03
C MET A 41 -12.55 -36.51 -17.74
N ARG A 42 -12.61 -36.88 -16.46
CA ARG A 42 -13.31 -38.08 -15.98
C ARG A 42 -14.18 -37.71 -14.79
N VAL A 43 -15.12 -38.57 -14.43
CA VAL A 43 -16.02 -38.34 -13.27
C VAL A 43 -15.22 -38.06 -11.99
N ASP A 44 -14.11 -38.78 -11.80
CA ASP A 44 -13.19 -38.66 -10.66
C ASP A 44 -12.14 -37.54 -10.81
N LYS A 45 -11.94 -37.01 -12.02
CA LYS A 45 -10.94 -35.99 -12.30
C LYS A 45 -11.48 -34.89 -13.20
N GLN A 46 -11.95 -33.84 -12.54
CA GLN A 46 -12.53 -32.64 -13.13
C GLN A 46 -11.51 -31.49 -13.16
N THR A 47 -11.88 -30.38 -13.80
CA THR A 47 -11.12 -29.14 -13.76
C THR A 47 -11.04 -28.61 -12.33
N GLU A 48 -9.83 -28.28 -11.89
CA GLU A 48 -9.58 -27.68 -10.58
C GLU A 48 -9.40 -26.17 -10.71
N SER A 49 -10.25 -25.39 -10.05
CA SER A 49 -10.06 -23.94 -9.92
C SER A 49 -9.15 -23.65 -8.73
N ARG A 50 -8.01 -23.02 -9.00
CA ARG A 50 -7.02 -22.60 -7.98
C ARG A 50 -7.16 -21.09 -7.78
N HIS A 51 -7.24 -20.69 -6.52
CA HIS A 51 -7.42 -19.31 -6.08
C HIS A 51 -6.33 -18.96 -5.09
N TYR A 52 -5.34 -18.19 -5.54
CA TYR A 52 -4.19 -17.77 -4.75
C TYR A 52 -4.14 -16.24 -4.65
N PHE A 53 -3.26 -15.73 -3.81
CA PHE A 53 -3.08 -14.31 -3.60
C PHE A 53 -1.61 -13.94 -3.83
N HIS A 54 -1.34 -13.01 -4.73
CA HIS A 54 0.01 -12.53 -5.02
C HIS A 54 0.20 -11.12 -4.48
N SER A 55 1.38 -10.88 -3.91
CA SER A 55 1.72 -9.57 -3.37
C SER A 55 3.16 -9.17 -3.58
N TYR A 56 3.37 -7.85 -3.57
CA TYR A 56 4.68 -7.22 -3.59
C TYR A 56 4.71 -6.02 -2.64
N ALA A 57 5.89 -5.70 -2.11
CA ALA A 57 6.12 -4.47 -1.38
C ALA A 57 6.67 -3.41 -2.33
N LEU A 58 6.16 -2.19 -2.20
CA LEU A 58 6.62 -1.01 -2.91
C LEU A 58 7.22 -0.03 -1.90
N ARG A 59 8.46 0.37 -2.15
CA ARG A 59 9.10 1.43 -1.36
C ARG A 59 8.54 2.80 -1.74
N ASP A 60 8.24 3.63 -0.74
CA ASP A 60 7.81 5.00 -0.98
C ASP A 60 8.95 5.84 -1.54
N ARG A 61 8.65 6.61 -2.60
CA ARG A 61 9.63 7.49 -3.25
C ARG A 61 9.84 8.80 -2.52
N ILE A 62 8.86 9.20 -1.71
CA ILE A 62 8.86 10.48 -1.02
C ILE A 62 9.00 10.20 0.48
N SER A 63 10.06 10.75 1.07
CA SER A 63 10.20 10.72 2.52
C SER A 63 9.23 11.71 3.16
N ILE A 64 8.46 11.22 4.14
CA ILE A 64 7.64 12.04 5.03
C ILE A 64 8.39 12.41 6.32
N SER A 65 9.73 12.34 6.31
CA SER A 65 10.56 12.70 7.47
C SER A 65 10.34 14.14 7.94
N SER A 66 10.15 15.06 6.99
CA SER A 66 9.98 16.49 7.24
C SER A 66 8.55 16.91 7.61
N LEU A 67 7.58 16.00 7.58
CA LEU A 67 6.20 16.32 7.96
C LEU A 67 6.04 16.30 9.48
N PRO A 68 5.31 17.27 10.06
CA PRO A 68 5.07 17.30 11.49
C PRO A 68 4.23 16.07 11.90
N PRO A 69 4.45 15.50 13.10
CA PRO A 69 3.66 14.37 13.61
C PRO A 69 2.24 14.77 14.03
N VAL A 70 1.87 16.04 13.87
CA VAL A 70 0.58 16.61 14.29
C VAL A 70 -0.45 16.39 13.19
N ARG A 71 -1.63 15.90 13.54
CA ARG A 71 -2.75 15.77 12.61
C ARG A 71 -3.08 17.13 11.98
N PRO A 72 -3.32 17.22 10.66
CA PRO A 72 -3.69 18.48 10.01
C PRO A 72 -4.93 19.11 10.69
N GLN A 73 -4.92 20.44 10.85
CA GLN A 73 -6.03 21.16 11.47
C GLN A 73 -7.37 20.97 10.75
N LEU A 74 -7.34 20.72 9.43
CA LEU A 74 -8.52 20.38 8.63
C LEU A 74 -9.27 19.13 9.14
N CYS A 75 -8.60 18.20 9.81
CA CYS A 75 -9.26 17.03 10.41
C CYS A 75 -10.19 17.39 11.59
N PHE A 76 -10.04 18.59 12.16
CA PHE A 76 -10.82 19.06 13.31
C PHE A 76 -11.89 20.11 12.93
N GLN A 77 -11.97 20.50 11.66
CA GLN A 77 -12.94 21.49 11.19
C GLN A 77 -14.36 20.92 11.13
N SER A 78 -15.35 21.80 11.29
CA SER A 78 -16.76 21.45 11.15
C SER A 78 -17.02 20.79 9.80
N PRO A 79 -18.02 19.89 9.70
CA PRO A 79 -18.36 19.22 8.44
C PRO A 79 -18.59 20.18 7.26
N SER A 80 -19.11 21.38 7.52
CA SER A 80 -19.33 22.44 6.51
C SER A 80 -18.02 22.98 5.92
N VAL A 81 -17.08 23.41 6.76
CA VAL A 81 -15.78 23.95 6.31
C VAL A 81 -14.97 22.86 5.59
N ARG A 82 -15.10 21.61 6.04
CA ARG A 82 -14.48 20.46 5.37
C ARG A 82 -15.10 20.21 4.00
N ALA A 83 -16.42 20.28 3.88
CA ALA A 83 -17.11 20.11 2.60
C ALA A 83 -16.68 21.19 1.60
N GLU A 84 -16.59 22.46 2.02
CA GLU A 84 -16.11 23.56 1.19
C GLU A 84 -14.67 23.32 0.70
N SER A 85 -13.78 22.81 1.55
CA SER A 85 -12.39 22.49 1.16
C SER A 85 -12.25 21.30 0.20
N LEU A 86 -13.29 20.46 0.08
CA LEU A 86 -13.30 19.30 -0.82
C LEU A 86 -13.84 19.63 -2.20
N LEU A 87 -14.54 20.76 -2.35
CA LEU A 87 -15.08 21.19 -3.62
C LEU A 87 -13.98 21.87 -4.45
N PRO A 88 -13.94 21.63 -5.78
CA PRO A 88 -13.04 22.35 -6.66
C PRO A 88 -13.21 23.86 -6.53
N THR A 89 -12.09 24.55 -6.54
CA THR A 89 -12.04 26.01 -6.64
C THR A 89 -11.92 26.42 -8.11
N PRO A 90 -12.24 27.67 -8.47
CA PRO A 90 -11.99 28.17 -9.84
C PRO A 90 -10.53 28.03 -10.29
N SER A 91 -9.58 28.07 -9.35
CA SER A 91 -8.16 27.82 -9.64
C SER A 91 -7.90 26.36 -10.00
N ASP A 92 -8.66 25.41 -9.46
CA ASP A 92 -8.56 23.99 -9.82
C ASP A 92 -9.10 23.77 -11.24
N ASP A 93 -10.19 24.45 -11.61
CA ASP A 93 -10.73 24.42 -12.97
C ASP A 93 -9.71 24.93 -13.99
N ASP A 94 -9.05 26.05 -13.71
CA ASP A 94 -7.98 26.59 -14.57
C ASP A 94 -6.80 25.61 -14.73
N ALA A 95 -6.41 24.95 -13.64
CA ALA A 95 -5.36 23.93 -13.65
C ALA A 95 -5.78 22.70 -14.46
N ILE A 96 -7.02 22.24 -14.30
CA ILE A 96 -7.58 21.12 -15.08
C ILE A 96 -7.63 21.47 -16.56
N ILE A 97 -8.13 22.64 -16.93
CA ILE A 97 -8.20 23.11 -18.33
C ILE A 97 -6.80 23.16 -18.93
N THR A 98 -5.82 23.69 -18.19
CA THR A 98 -4.42 23.75 -18.63
C THR A 98 -3.84 22.36 -18.89
N ASN A 99 -4.09 21.42 -17.99
CA ASN A 99 -3.66 20.03 -18.13
C ASN A 99 -4.35 19.32 -19.30
N LEU A 100 -5.66 19.53 -19.48
CA LEU A 100 -6.43 18.98 -20.59
C LEU A 100 -5.93 19.48 -21.94
N LYS A 101 -5.58 20.78 -22.06
CA LYS A 101 -5.00 21.33 -23.30
C LYS A 101 -3.75 20.55 -23.75
N VAL A 102 -2.88 20.16 -22.81
CA VAL A 102 -1.71 19.33 -23.10
C VAL A 102 -2.13 17.95 -23.61
N LEU A 103 -3.10 17.29 -22.95
CA LEU A 103 -3.58 15.97 -23.38
C LEU A 103 -4.23 16.00 -24.77
N PHE A 104 -5.09 16.98 -25.04
CA PHE A 104 -5.67 17.17 -26.37
C PHE A 104 -4.60 17.48 -27.41
N GLY A 105 -3.60 18.29 -27.07
CA GLY A 105 -2.45 18.54 -27.93
C GLY A 105 -1.73 17.26 -28.35
N ARG A 106 -1.53 16.31 -27.42
CA ARG A 106 -0.91 15.00 -27.72
C ARG A 106 -1.76 14.16 -28.66
N ILE A 107 -3.06 14.05 -28.39
CA ILE A 107 -4.00 13.31 -29.26
C ILE A 107 -4.01 13.91 -30.66
N LEU A 108 -3.98 15.24 -30.76
CA LEU A 108 -3.90 15.95 -32.04
C LEU A 108 -2.56 15.72 -32.73
N CYS A 109 -1.43 15.57 -32.03
CA CYS A 109 -0.17 15.26 -32.70
C CYS A 109 -0.05 13.77 -33.08
N GLU A 110 -0.75 12.87 -32.39
CA GLU A 110 -0.69 11.42 -32.66
C GLU A 110 -1.53 10.98 -33.87
N ASN A 111 -2.65 11.66 -34.16
CA ASN A 111 -3.58 11.20 -35.20
C ASN A 111 -3.31 11.81 -36.60
N PRO A 112 -3.40 13.14 -36.81
CA PRO A 112 -3.22 13.75 -38.12
C PRO A 112 -1.78 14.26 -38.29
N SER A 113 -1.08 13.75 -39.31
CA SER A 113 0.32 14.09 -39.62
C SER A 113 0.64 15.58 -39.79
N PHE A 114 -0.36 16.43 -40.04
CA PHE A 114 -0.18 17.88 -40.08
C PHE A 114 0.21 18.44 -38.71
N PHE A 115 -0.48 18.01 -37.65
CA PHE A 115 -0.25 18.55 -36.31
C PHE A 115 1.05 18.04 -35.70
N GLU A 116 1.40 16.79 -35.96
CA GLU A 116 2.72 16.22 -35.65
C GLU A 116 3.83 17.11 -36.23
N LYS A 117 3.82 17.31 -37.56
CA LYS A 117 4.89 18.05 -38.26
C LYS A 117 5.01 19.51 -37.86
N CYS A 118 3.91 20.13 -37.43
CA CYS A 118 3.86 21.57 -37.17
C CYS A 118 3.94 21.94 -35.69
N PHE A 119 3.60 21.03 -34.77
CA PHE A 119 3.39 21.39 -33.37
C PHE A 119 3.90 20.34 -32.35
N GLU A 120 4.55 19.25 -32.78
CA GLU A 120 5.11 18.23 -31.87
C GLU A 120 6.09 18.85 -30.85
N ASP A 121 6.90 19.82 -31.27
CA ASP A 121 7.86 20.53 -30.43
C ASP A 121 7.21 21.43 -29.37
N LEU A 122 5.97 21.85 -29.59
CA LEU A 122 5.21 22.71 -28.67
C LEU A 122 4.44 21.94 -27.61
N VAL A 123 4.14 20.66 -27.84
CA VAL A 123 3.29 19.86 -26.94
C VAL A 123 4.15 19.12 -25.91
N PRO A 124 4.03 19.44 -24.59
CA PRO A 124 4.81 18.75 -23.58
C PRO A 124 4.46 17.25 -23.50
N SER A 125 5.48 16.39 -23.47
CA SER A 125 5.32 14.93 -23.32
C SER A 125 4.79 14.52 -21.94
N HIS A 126 5.09 15.30 -20.89
CA HIS A 126 4.59 15.08 -19.53
C HIS A 126 4.02 16.35 -18.92
N ILE A 127 2.95 16.20 -18.15
CA ILE A 127 2.40 17.29 -17.33
C ILE A 127 3.25 17.36 -16.06
N ILE A 128 3.99 18.45 -15.89
CA ILE A 128 4.92 18.63 -14.77
C ILE A 128 4.13 18.95 -13.51
N HIS A 129 4.41 18.22 -12.44
CA HIS A 129 3.89 18.45 -11.10
C HIS A 129 5.05 18.60 -10.10
N ARG A 130 4.74 19.06 -8.88
CA ARG A 130 5.73 19.36 -7.82
C ARG A 130 6.73 18.23 -7.54
N ARG A 131 6.35 16.99 -7.81
CA ARG A 131 7.12 15.78 -7.50
C ARG A 131 7.53 14.98 -8.75
N SER A 132 7.57 15.61 -9.91
CA SER A 132 7.82 14.91 -11.17
C SER A 132 9.21 14.28 -11.23
N SER A 133 10.23 14.89 -10.61
CA SER A 133 11.59 14.33 -10.57
C SER A 133 11.65 13.07 -9.70
N GLU A 134 10.94 13.02 -8.56
CA GLU A 134 10.87 11.81 -7.73
C GLU A 134 9.96 10.75 -8.38
N MET A 135 8.88 11.17 -9.06
CA MET A 135 7.93 10.28 -9.74
C MET A 135 8.41 9.75 -11.10
N SER A 136 9.48 10.30 -11.67
CA SER A 136 10.09 9.75 -12.89
C SER A 136 11.06 8.59 -12.61
N LEU A 137 11.54 8.44 -11.36
CA LEU A 137 12.47 7.38 -10.98
C LEU A 137 11.83 5.99 -11.08
N LYS A 138 12.65 4.97 -11.35
CA LYS A 138 12.18 3.57 -11.35
C LYS A 138 11.72 3.18 -9.94
N SER A 139 10.57 2.50 -9.86
CA SER A 139 10.08 1.94 -8.59
C SER A 139 10.96 0.82 -8.09
N ASP A 140 11.22 0.82 -6.77
CA ASP A 140 11.85 -0.29 -6.05
C ASP A 140 10.77 -1.23 -5.51
N ILE A 141 10.71 -2.45 -6.05
CA ILE A 141 9.66 -3.43 -5.84
C ILE A 141 10.30 -4.72 -5.33
N ILE A 142 9.77 -5.24 -4.23
CA ILE A 142 10.21 -6.51 -3.65
C ILE A 142 9.04 -7.50 -3.75
N PRO A 143 9.16 -8.58 -4.55
CA PRO A 143 8.12 -9.60 -4.61
C PRO A 143 8.02 -10.32 -3.26
N LEU A 144 6.81 -10.43 -2.72
CA LEU A 144 6.56 -11.14 -1.46
C LEU A 144 6.11 -12.59 -1.71
N GLY A 145 5.78 -12.93 -2.95
CA GLY A 145 5.45 -14.27 -3.41
C GLY A 145 3.95 -14.50 -3.58
N ILE A 146 3.58 -15.77 -3.64
CA ILE A 146 2.20 -16.23 -3.81
C ILE A 146 1.79 -16.98 -2.55
N ILE A 147 0.67 -16.55 -1.97
CA ILE A 147 0.02 -17.19 -0.83
C ILE A 147 -1.09 -18.08 -1.38
N LEU A 148 -1.08 -19.36 -1.03
CA LEU A 148 -2.05 -20.35 -1.51
C LEU A 148 -3.40 -20.25 -0.77
N LYS A 149 -3.96 -19.05 -0.73
CA LYS A 149 -5.13 -18.66 0.05
C LYS A 149 -6.07 -17.83 -0.82
N ASN A 150 -7.36 -18.03 -0.64
CA ASN A 150 -8.38 -17.36 -1.42
C ASN A 150 -8.96 -16.18 -0.62
N GLU A 151 -8.73 -14.95 -1.05
CA GLU A 151 -9.23 -13.76 -0.35
C GLU A 151 -10.77 -13.73 -0.24
N ASN A 152 -11.49 -14.41 -1.15
CA ASN A 152 -12.95 -14.50 -1.12
C ASN A 152 -13.44 -15.23 0.14
N LYS A 153 -12.60 -16.08 0.72
CA LYS A 153 -12.90 -16.78 1.98
C LYS A 153 -12.33 -15.97 3.12
N THR A 154 -13.20 -15.48 3.99
CA THR A 154 -12.83 -14.66 5.16
C THR A 154 -11.68 -15.25 5.99
N LYS A 155 -11.70 -16.56 6.27
CA LYS A 155 -10.64 -17.23 7.03
C LYS A 155 -9.29 -17.15 6.31
N ASP A 156 -9.28 -17.41 5.00
CA ASP A 156 -8.07 -17.34 4.19
C ASP A 156 -7.61 -15.88 4.03
N MET A 157 -8.52 -14.91 4.00
CA MET A 157 -8.17 -13.49 4.01
C MET A 157 -7.51 -13.06 5.33
N ILE A 158 -7.97 -13.59 6.47
CA ILE A 158 -7.29 -13.39 7.75
C ILE A 158 -5.87 -13.94 7.68
N ASP A 159 -5.69 -15.16 7.16
CA ASP A 159 -4.37 -15.78 7.01
C ASP A 159 -3.46 -14.92 6.10
N ILE A 160 -4.00 -14.40 4.99
CA ILE A 160 -3.29 -13.45 4.11
C ILE A 160 -2.83 -12.22 4.88
N ILE A 161 -3.72 -11.58 5.65
CA ILE A 161 -3.37 -10.37 6.40
C ILE A 161 -2.31 -10.66 7.46
N MET A 162 -2.44 -11.78 8.18
CA MET A 162 -1.45 -12.20 9.18
C MET A 162 -0.08 -12.46 8.56
N GLU A 163 -0.05 -13.09 7.38
CA GLU A 163 1.19 -13.33 6.63
C GLU A 163 1.86 -12.01 6.23
N HIS A 164 1.10 -10.96 5.94
CA HIS A 164 1.66 -9.64 5.66
C HIS A 164 1.99 -8.83 6.93
N HIS A 165 1.32 -9.13 8.05
CA HIS A 165 1.54 -8.47 9.34
C HIS A 165 2.97 -8.65 9.86
N LYS A 166 3.65 -9.74 9.46
CA LYS A 166 5.07 -9.97 9.79
C LYS A 166 6.00 -8.84 9.31
N TYR A 167 5.59 -8.07 8.30
CA TYR A 167 6.34 -6.93 7.79
C TYR A 167 6.04 -5.62 8.52
N VAL A 168 5.05 -5.58 9.41
CA VAL A 168 4.69 -4.39 10.19
C VAL A 168 5.81 -4.08 11.18
N PRO A 169 6.51 -2.93 11.07
CA PRO A 169 7.54 -2.56 12.02
C PRO A 169 6.99 -2.43 13.44
N ARG A 170 7.72 -2.98 14.41
CA ARG A 170 7.34 -2.99 15.83
C ARG A 170 8.38 -2.23 16.63
N LEU A 171 7.94 -1.30 17.46
CA LEU A 171 8.77 -0.63 18.45
C LEU A 171 8.26 -1.01 19.84
N GLU A 172 9.11 -1.64 20.65
CA GLU A 172 8.77 -1.90 22.04
C GLU A 172 8.86 -0.59 22.83
N LYS A 173 7.76 -0.23 23.50
CA LYS A 173 7.71 0.95 24.37
C LYS A 173 7.35 0.48 25.77
N THR A 174 8.26 0.71 26.71
CA THR A 174 8.00 0.48 28.13
C THR A 174 7.23 1.67 28.69
N GLU A 175 6.02 1.41 29.20
CA GLU A 175 5.22 2.41 29.91
C GLU A 175 4.90 1.90 31.32
N THR A 176 5.01 2.78 32.30
CA THR A 176 4.64 2.48 33.68
C THR A 176 3.12 2.62 33.80
N GLN A 177 2.41 1.50 33.98
CA GLN A 177 0.96 1.50 34.22
C GLN A 177 0.68 1.27 35.70
N ARG A 178 -0.30 2.02 36.25
CA ARG A 178 -0.85 1.72 37.57
C ARG A 178 -1.79 0.53 37.46
N VAL A 179 -1.57 -0.47 38.31
CA VAL A 179 -2.46 -1.62 38.40
C VAL A 179 -3.82 -1.16 38.96
N PRO A 180 -4.96 -1.45 38.30
CA PRO A 180 -6.26 -1.05 38.78
C PRO A 180 -6.55 -1.64 40.17
N GLY A 181 -6.70 -0.79 41.19
CA GLY A 181 -7.01 -1.20 42.55
C GLY A 181 -5.82 -1.23 43.53
N THR A 182 -4.60 -0.92 43.08
CA THR A 182 -3.42 -0.78 43.96
C THR A 182 -2.67 0.53 43.69
N CYS A 183 -1.83 0.94 44.65
CA CYS A 183 -0.90 2.07 44.49
C CYS A 183 0.38 1.68 43.74
N GLU A 184 0.50 0.42 43.33
CA GLU A 184 1.67 -0.13 42.66
C GLU A 184 1.67 0.23 41.18
N THR A 185 2.87 0.47 40.65
CA THR A 185 3.07 0.80 39.24
C THR A 185 3.95 -0.28 38.64
N GLU A 186 3.47 -0.95 37.61
CA GLU A 186 4.21 -1.98 36.88
C GLU A 186 4.74 -1.42 35.56
N GLU A 187 5.96 -1.81 35.20
CA GLU A 187 6.51 -1.53 33.87
C GLU A 187 5.95 -2.54 32.87
N VAL A 188 5.06 -2.08 32.00
CA VAL A 188 4.45 -2.89 30.94
C VAL A 188 5.11 -2.50 29.62
N SER A 189 5.74 -3.46 28.94
CA SER A 189 6.20 -3.29 27.57
C SER A 189 5.05 -3.51 26.61
N ASN A 190 4.60 -2.45 25.93
CA ASN A 190 3.56 -2.54 24.91
C ASN A 190 4.18 -2.31 23.52
N PRO A 191 3.89 -3.19 22.53
CA PRO A 191 4.39 -2.99 21.18
C PRO A 191 3.62 -1.86 20.49
N VAL A 192 4.33 -0.80 20.11
CA VAL A 192 3.83 0.25 19.23
C VAL A 192 4.06 -0.19 17.78
N LEU A 193 2.96 -0.42 17.06
CA LEU A 193 2.98 -0.87 15.67
C LEU A 193 2.99 0.34 14.73
N HIS A 194 3.93 0.34 13.77
CA HIS A 194 3.92 1.33 12.69
C HIS A 194 2.83 0.98 11.68
N GLN A 195 2.14 1.99 11.15
CA GLN A 195 1.08 1.76 10.18
C GLN A 195 1.66 1.63 8.77
N ILE A 196 1.36 0.52 8.10
CA ILE A 196 1.67 0.29 6.68
C ILE A 196 0.37 0.18 5.89
N MET A 197 0.42 0.61 4.63
CA MET A 197 -0.71 0.48 3.71
C MET A 197 -0.73 -0.91 3.08
N PHE A 198 -1.91 -1.51 3.02
CA PHE A 198 -2.19 -2.76 2.31
C PHE A 198 -3.18 -2.46 1.18
N GLY A 199 -2.65 -2.37 -0.03
CA GLY A 199 -3.36 -2.04 -1.24
C GLY A 199 -3.86 -3.25 -2.00
N GLY A 200 -5.00 -3.07 -2.67
CA GLY A 200 -5.54 -3.98 -3.66
C GLY A 200 -6.71 -3.29 -4.34
N ASP A 201 -7.46 -4.03 -5.17
CA ASP A 201 -8.67 -3.50 -5.77
C ASP A 201 -9.74 -3.14 -4.70
N HIS A 202 -10.89 -2.64 -5.14
CA HIS A 202 -11.95 -2.28 -4.21
C HIS A 202 -12.46 -3.48 -3.39
N LEU A 203 -12.50 -4.68 -3.97
CA LEU A 203 -12.99 -5.89 -3.30
C LEU A 203 -11.96 -6.41 -2.29
N THR A 204 -10.69 -6.49 -2.64
CA THR A 204 -9.58 -6.84 -1.74
C THR A 204 -9.57 -5.93 -0.53
N LYS A 205 -9.71 -4.61 -0.72
CA LYS A 205 -9.82 -3.65 0.41
C LYS A 205 -11.00 -4.00 1.32
N VAL A 206 -12.20 -4.19 0.77
CA VAL A 206 -13.41 -4.46 1.57
C VAL A 206 -13.25 -5.79 2.34
N ARG A 207 -12.69 -6.82 1.69
CA ARG A 207 -12.39 -8.12 2.31
C ARG A 207 -11.36 -7.97 3.43
N ALA A 208 -10.30 -7.20 3.21
CA ALA A 208 -9.29 -6.92 4.21
C ALA A 208 -9.88 -6.19 5.44
N MET A 209 -10.70 -5.16 5.20
CA MET A 209 -11.38 -4.44 6.28
C MET A 209 -12.31 -5.35 7.08
N SER A 210 -13.05 -6.23 6.40
CA SER A 210 -13.94 -7.20 7.05
C SER A 210 -13.15 -8.20 7.92
N ALA A 211 -12.05 -8.73 7.39
CA ALA A 211 -11.17 -9.64 8.12
C ALA A 211 -10.53 -8.99 9.37
N ILE A 212 -10.04 -7.75 9.26
CA ILE A 212 -9.53 -6.98 10.40
C ILE A 212 -10.65 -6.74 11.43
N LYS A 213 -11.84 -6.33 10.98
CA LYS A 213 -12.98 -6.06 11.86
C LYS A 213 -13.39 -7.27 12.70
N GLN A 214 -13.27 -8.48 12.15
CA GLN A 214 -13.58 -9.72 12.87
C GLN A 214 -12.58 -10.02 14.00
N ARG A 215 -11.38 -9.43 13.95
CA ARG A 215 -10.33 -9.65 14.93
C ARG A 215 -10.20 -8.51 15.94
N VAL A 216 -11.07 -7.49 15.90
CA VAL A 216 -11.01 -6.31 16.80
C VAL A 216 -11.07 -6.69 18.28
N ASN A 217 -11.73 -7.79 18.64
CA ASN A 217 -11.90 -8.20 20.04
C ASN A 217 -10.78 -9.13 20.55
N THR A 218 -9.69 -9.36 19.79
CA THR A 218 -8.59 -10.22 20.25
C THR A 218 -7.63 -9.47 21.19
N ASP A 219 -6.93 -10.22 22.04
CA ASP A 219 -6.18 -9.66 23.17
C ASP A 219 -4.93 -8.87 22.74
N THR A 220 -4.21 -9.33 21.71
CA THR A 220 -2.94 -8.70 21.29
C THR A 220 -3.11 -7.78 20.08
N PRO A 221 -2.38 -6.65 19.97
CA PRO A 221 -2.38 -5.79 18.78
C PRO A 221 -2.05 -6.54 17.48
N VAL A 222 -1.16 -7.53 17.58
CA VAL A 222 -0.77 -8.40 16.45
C VAL A 222 -1.96 -9.25 16.01
N ASP A 223 -2.65 -9.88 16.97
CA ASP A 223 -3.83 -10.68 16.67
C ASP A 223 -5.02 -9.83 16.22
N ARG A 224 -5.07 -8.55 16.54
CA ARG A 224 -6.06 -7.62 16.00
C ARG A 224 -5.71 -7.13 14.58
N CYS A 225 -4.57 -7.56 14.04
CA CYS A 225 -4.01 -7.06 12.78
C CYS A 225 -3.80 -5.53 12.78
N GLU A 226 -3.51 -4.93 13.94
CA GLU A 226 -3.25 -3.50 14.03
C GLU A 226 -1.98 -3.12 13.23
N GLY A 227 -1.93 -1.90 12.71
CA GLY A 227 -0.82 -1.45 11.87
C GLY A 227 -0.98 -1.76 10.38
N ILE A 228 -1.98 -2.54 9.96
CA ILE A 228 -2.35 -2.67 8.54
C ILE A 228 -3.52 -1.74 8.22
N ILE A 229 -3.34 -0.88 7.22
CA ILE A 229 -4.39 0.02 6.70
C ILE A 229 -4.79 -0.42 5.29
N PRO A 230 -5.97 -1.02 5.11
CA PRO A 230 -6.48 -1.33 3.78
C PRO A 230 -6.74 -0.07 2.95
N VAL A 231 -6.14 -0.01 1.75
CA VAL A 231 -6.29 1.11 0.80
C VAL A 231 -6.66 0.59 -0.58
N ILE A 232 -7.27 1.45 -1.40
CA ILE A 232 -7.54 1.14 -2.81
C ILE A 232 -6.26 1.47 -3.57
N GLU A 233 -5.72 0.50 -4.30
CA GLU A 233 -4.53 0.65 -5.11
C GLU A 233 -4.68 -0.17 -6.39
N ASP A 234 -4.08 0.33 -7.46
CA ASP A 234 -4.15 -0.37 -8.75
C ASP A 234 -2.99 -1.36 -8.89
N TRP A 235 -3.25 -2.61 -8.47
CA TRP A 235 -2.33 -3.74 -8.68
C TRP A 235 -2.23 -4.10 -10.17
N HIS A 236 -3.35 -4.05 -10.89
CA HIS A 236 -3.46 -4.40 -12.31
C HIS A 236 -2.59 -3.49 -13.18
N MET A 237 -2.57 -2.17 -12.91
CA MET A 237 -1.77 -1.21 -13.67
C MET A 237 -0.28 -1.59 -13.76
N LYS A 238 0.27 -2.27 -12.74
CA LYS A 238 1.67 -2.75 -12.77
C LYS A 238 1.85 -4.10 -13.44
N LEU A 239 0.86 -4.98 -13.41
CA LEU A 239 0.93 -6.28 -14.08
C LEU A 239 0.68 -6.21 -15.57
N THR A 240 -0.22 -5.33 -16.02
CA THR A 240 -0.38 -5.03 -17.44
C THR A 240 0.93 -4.54 -18.06
N LEU A 241 1.79 -3.83 -17.31
CA LEU A 241 3.13 -3.45 -17.79
C LEU A 241 4.05 -4.67 -18.02
N PHE A 242 3.89 -5.76 -17.25
CA PHE A 242 4.68 -6.98 -17.44
C PHE A 242 4.18 -7.86 -18.60
N GLU A 243 2.94 -7.68 -19.06
CA GLU A 243 2.39 -8.39 -20.24
C GLU A 243 2.77 -7.71 -21.57
N VAL A 244 3.16 -6.43 -21.55
CA VAL A 244 3.45 -5.62 -22.74
C VAL A 244 4.96 -5.58 -23.07
N ILE A 245 5.83 -6.10 -22.20
CA ILE A 245 7.28 -6.24 -22.40
C ILE A 245 7.60 -7.68 -22.76
#